data_AF-A0A659UFH2-F1
#
_entry.id   AF-A0A659UFH2-F1
#
_cell.length_a   1.000
_cell.length_b   1.000
_cell.length_c   1.000
_cell.angle_alpha   90.00
_cell.angle_beta   90.00
_cell.angle_gamma   90.00
#
_symmetry.space_group_name_H-M   'P 1'
#
loop_
_entity.id
_entity.type
_entity.pdbx_description
1 polymer ?
#
loop_
_entity_poly.entity_id
_entity_poly.type
_entity_poly.pdbx_seq_one_letter_code
_entity_poly.pdbx_strand_id
1 'polypeptide(L)'
;APGIDPIQMMEVEEHMLVTMEMAKLVLDAGFTAGRGAAAAKPRLDVVAKKFINQGRFPGPRYLAAGPEITTVGGLGDSAPSHIPPEGMKLALL
;
A
#
# COMPACT_ATOMS: atom_id res chain seq x y z
N ALA A 1 7.63 -14.86 12.11
CA ALA A 1 6.89 -13.59 12.03
C ALA A 1 5.76 -13.79 11.04
N PRO A 2 4.55 -13.23 11.22
CA PRO A 2 3.55 -13.31 10.18
C PRO A 2 4.16 -12.70 8.91
N GLY A 3 4.07 -13.40 7.79
CA GLY A 3 4.69 -12.99 6.53
C GLY A 3 4.01 -11.75 5.93
N ILE A 4 4.11 -11.57 4.62
CA ILE A 4 3.39 -10.51 3.91
C ILE A 4 1.88 -10.80 3.79
N ASP A 5 1.45 -12.05 4.00
CA ASP A 5 0.08 -12.51 3.85
C ASP A 5 -0.99 -11.64 4.52
N PRO A 6 -0.81 -11.10 5.75
CA PRO A 6 -1.82 -10.25 6.37
C PRO A 6 -2.03 -8.92 5.63
N ILE A 7 -1.04 -8.44 4.88
CA ILE A 7 -1.14 -7.22 4.07
C ILE A 7 -1.72 -7.58 2.70
N GLN A 8 -1.26 -8.69 2.10
CA GLN A 8 -1.72 -9.15 0.78
C GLN A 8 -3.20 -9.55 0.81
N MET A 9 -3.62 -10.31 1.83
CA MET A 9 -4.90 -11.01 1.85
C MET A 9 -6.00 -10.21 2.56
N MET A 10 -5.67 -9.06 3.17
CA MET A 10 -6.67 -8.19 3.77
C MET A 10 -7.52 -7.54 2.67
N GLU A 11 -8.84 -7.58 2.86
CA GLU A 11 -9.80 -6.90 1.99
C GLU A 11 -9.60 -5.38 2.02
N VAL A 12 -9.97 -4.71 0.93
CA VAL A 12 -9.57 -3.32 0.70
C VAL A 12 -10.19 -2.34 1.69
N GLU A 13 -11.41 -2.64 2.17
CA GLU A 13 -12.14 -1.84 3.15
C GLU A 13 -11.42 -1.83 4.50
N GLU A 14 -11.09 -2.99 5.05
CA GLU A 14 -10.33 -3.14 6.30
C GLU A 14 -8.93 -2.56 6.15
N HIS A 15 -8.26 -2.84 5.03
CA HIS A 15 -6.92 -2.32 4.76
C HIS A 15 -6.90 -0.80 4.72
N MET A 16 -7.98 -0.17 4.22
CA MET A 16 -8.08 1.27 4.23
C MET A 16 -8.18 1.81 5.66
N LEU A 17 -8.99 1.21 6.52
CA LEU A 17 -9.11 1.63 7.92
C LEU A 17 -7.77 1.49 8.66
N VAL A 18 -7.11 0.34 8.53
CA VAL A 18 -5.78 0.11 9.12
C VAL A 18 -4.75 1.11 8.59
N THR A 19 -4.76 1.41 7.29
CA THR A 19 -3.85 2.41 6.70
C THR A 19 -4.04 3.79 7.35
N MET A 20 -5.28 4.19 7.61
CA MET A 20 -5.56 5.48 8.25
C MET A 20 -5.15 5.50 9.73
N GLU A 21 -5.32 4.40 10.45
CA GLU A 21 -4.82 4.25 11.82
C GLU A 21 -3.30 4.37 11.88
N MET A 22 -2.60 3.69 10.96
CA MET A 22 -1.14 3.78 10.85
C MET A 22 -0.67 5.18 10.45
N ALA A 23 -1.40 5.87 9.57
CA ALA A 23 -1.08 7.25 9.22
C ALA A 23 -1.14 8.18 10.45
N LYS A 24 -2.14 8.00 11.32
CA LYS A 24 -2.23 8.73 12.59
C LYS A 24 -1.08 8.36 13.52
N LEU A 25 -0.78 7.07 13.68
CA LEU A 25 0.33 6.60 14.52
C LEU A 25 1.67 7.22 14.09
N VAL A 26 1.94 7.26 12.79
CA VAL A 26 3.15 7.86 12.22
C VAL A 26 3.21 9.36 12.54
N LEU A 27 2.09 10.07 12.42
CA LEU A 27 2.01 11.49 12.78
C LEU A 27 2.23 11.71 14.28
N ASP A 28 1.57 10.91 15.13
CA ASP A 28 1.68 10.98 16.59
C ASP A 28 3.11 10.67 17.06
N ALA A 29 3.87 9.86 16.31
CA ALA A 29 5.29 9.62 16.53
C ALA A 29 6.22 10.77 16.08
N GLY A 30 5.67 11.87 15.54
CA GLY A 30 6.42 13.07 15.16
C GLY A 30 6.86 13.12 13.70
N PHE A 31 6.53 12.12 12.88
CA PHE A 31 6.81 12.16 11.45
C PHE A 31 5.74 12.97 10.73
N THR A 32 6.14 14.10 10.12
CA THR A 32 5.21 15.05 9.50
C THR A 32 5.11 14.92 7.97
N ALA A 33 5.94 14.05 7.37
CA ALA A 33 5.91 13.75 5.94
C ALA A 33 6.35 12.30 5.67
N GLY A 34 5.84 11.71 4.59
CA GLY A 34 6.17 10.37 4.15
C GLY A 34 6.04 10.19 2.63
N ARG A 35 6.72 9.16 2.11
CA ARG A 35 6.64 8.73 0.71
C ARG A 35 6.35 7.23 0.70
N GLY A 36 5.35 6.83 -0.09
CA GLY A 36 5.04 5.43 -0.29
C GLY A 36 6.17 4.70 -0.99
N ALA A 37 6.47 3.48 -0.54
CA ALA A 37 7.34 2.56 -1.25
C ALA A 37 6.52 1.76 -2.29
N ALA A 38 5.38 1.21 -1.84
CA ALA A 38 4.41 0.51 -2.65
C ALA A 38 3.08 0.44 -1.90
N ALA A 39 1.99 0.15 -2.60
CA ALA A 39 0.66 -0.08 -2.03
C ALA A 39 0.10 -1.45 -2.46
N ALA A 40 -0.41 -2.20 -1.49
CA ALA A 40 -0.97 -3.54 -1.69
C ALA A 40 -2.22 -3.57 -2.59
N LYS A 41 -3.04 -2.50 -2.54
CA LYS A 41 -4.29 -2.41 -3.32
C LYS A 41 -4.25 -1.24 -4.29
N PRO A 42 -4.95 -1.36 -5.44
CA PRO A 42 -5.08 -0.26 -6.37
C PRO A 42 -5.65 0.98 -5.67
N ARG A 43 -4.91 2.09 -5.72
CA ARG A 43 -5.29 3.41 -5.19
C ARG A 43 -5.40 3.53 -3.65
N LEU A 44 -5.02 2.52 -2.86
CA LEU A 44 -5.12 2.56 -1.39
C LEU A 44 -4.47 3.82 -0.80
N ASP A 45 -3.18 4.00 -1.11
CA ASP A 45 -2.35 5.09 -0.62
C ASP A 45 -2.71 6.45 -1.26
N VAL A 46 -3.21 6.43 -2.50
CA VAL A 46 -3.77 7.60 -3.21
C VAL A 46 -5.01 8.14 -2.48
N VAL A 47 -5.90 7.25 -2.03
CA VAL A 47 -7.11 7.62 -1.29
C VAL A 47 -6.75 8.14 0.09
N ALA A 48 -5.87 7.45 0.84
CA ALA A 48 -5.34 7.93 2.12
C ALA A 48 -4.76 9.35 1.99
N LYS A 49 -3.83 9.55 1.04
CA LYS A 49 -3.24 10.86 0.74
C LYS A 49 -4.30 11.93 0.52
N LYS A 50 -5.32 11.64 -0.30
CA LYS A 50 -6.37 12.60 -0.64
C LYS A 50 -7.11 13.06 0.62
N PHE A 51 -7.47 12.12 1.50
CA PHE A 51 -8.25 12.43 2.71
C PHE A 51 -7.42 13.14 3.79
N ILE A 52 -6.13 12.79 3.91
CA ILE A 52 -5.18 13.52 4.77
C ILE A 52 -5.02 14.96 4.27
N ASN A 53 -4.81 15.16 2.97
CA ASN A 53 -4.66 16.50 2.39
C ASN A 53 -5.91 17.37 2.52
N GLN A 54 -7.10 16.75 2.56
CA GLN A 54 -8.37 17.45 2.82
C GLN A 54 -8.59 17.78 4.30
N GLY A 55 -7.68 17.37 5.20
CA GLY A 55 -7.82 17.55 6.64
C GLY A 55 -8.93 16.70 7.28
N ARG A 56 -9.45 15.69 6.57
CA ARG A 56 -10.54 14.83 7.06
C ARG A 56 -10.06 13.81 8.09
N PHE A 57 -8.80 13.43 8.00
CA PHE A 57 -8.15 12.48 8.90
C PHE A 57 -6.72 12.95 9.23
N PRO A 58 -6.25 12.73 10.46
CA PRO A 58 -4.88 13.06 10.85
C PRO A 58 -3.89 12.11 10.17
N GLY A 59 -2.80 12.66 9.63
CA GLY A 59 -1.70 11.88 9.07
C GLY A 59 -0.57 12.79 8.54
N PRO A 60 0.62 12.23 8.26
CA PRO A 60 1.72 12.97 7.65
C PRO A 60 1.38 13.40 6.22
N ARG A 61 2.00 14.48 5.73
CA ARG A 61 1.94 14.83 4.31
C ARG A 61 2.52 13.68 3.49
N TYR A 62 1.74 13.14 2.56
CA TYR A 62 2.09 11.86 1.93
C TYR A 62 2.22 11.96 0.41
N LEU A 63 3.24 11.32 -0.15
CA LEU A 63 3.39 11.09 -1.59
C LEU A 63 3.08 9.64 -1.92
N ALA A 64 1.97 9.41 -2.62
CA ALA A 64 1.53 8.08 -3.05
C ALA A 64 2.41 7.53 -4.17
N ALA A 65 2.71 6.23 -4.10
CA ALA A 65 3.43 5.46 -5.10
C ALA A 65 2.47 4.59 -5.93
N GLY A 66 1.39 4.08 -5.31
CA GLY A 66 0.57 3.03 -5.89
C GLY A 66 1.25 1.66 -5.85
N PRO A 67 0.73 0.67 -6.59
CA PRO A 67 1.29 -0.68 -6.58
C PRO A 67 2.68 -0.71 -7.23
N GLU A 68 3.55 -1.57 -6.70
CA GLU A 68 4.91 -1.74 -7.23
C GLU A 68 4.88 -2.30 -8.66
N ILE A 69 5.89 -1.98 -9.46
CA ILE A 69 6.07 -2.59 -10.78
C ILE A 69 7.24 -3.55 -10.66
N THR A 70 7.01 -4.81 -11.02
CA THR A 70 8.00 -5.87 -10.85
C THR A 70 8.12 -6.73 -12.09
N THR A 71 9.25 -7.43 -12.21
CA THR A 71 9.44 -8.47 -13.21
C THR A 71 8.71 -9.74 -12.80
N VAL A 72 8.45 -10.62 -13.77
CA VAL A 72 7.97 -11.97 -13.50
C VAL A 72 8.88 -12.68 -12.50
N GLY A 73 8.29 -13.28 -11.46
CA GLY A 73 9.02 -13.93 -10.37
C GLY A 73 9.82 -12.99 -9.47
N GLY A 74 9.66 -11.67 -9.65
CA GLY A 74 10.25 -10.64 -8.80
C GLY A 74 9.49 -10.46 -7.48
N LEU A 75 10.01 -9.60 -6.61
CA LEU A 75 9.34 -9.24 -5.37
C LEU A 75 7.99 -8.57 -5.70
N GLY A 76 6.90 -9.09 -5.12
CA GLY A 76 5.53 -8.62 -5.36
C GLY A 76 4.80 -9.26 -6.54
N ASP A 77 5.43 -10.20 -7.28
CA ASP A 77 4.69 -11.02 -8.24
C ASP A 77 3.89 -12.10 -7.51
N SER A 78 2.60 -11.85 -7.37
CA SER A 78 1.65 -12.76 -6.71
C SER A 78 1.08 -13.81 -7.66
N ALA A 79 1.57 -13.89 -8.90
CA ALA A 79 1.11 -14.91 -9.85
C ALA A 79 1.60 -16.32 -9.44
N PRO A 80 0.70 -17.33 -9.45
CA PRO A 80 1.12 -18.70 -9.25
C PRO A 80 2.15 -19.14 -10.30
N SER A 81 3.18 -19.87 -9.87
CA SER A 81 4.31 -20.30 -10.71
C SER A 81 3.92 -21.16 -11.93
N HIS A 82 2.73 -21.77 -11.90
CA HIS A 82 2.21 -22.60 -12.98
C HIS A 82 1.42 -21.81 -14.04
N ILE A 83 1.21 -20.51 -13.86
CA ILE A 83 0.55 -19.63 -14.82
C ILE A 83 1.61 -18.99 -15.72
N PRO A 84 1.48 -19.05 -17.06
CA PRO A 84 2.40 -18.39 -17.98
C PRO A 84 2.49 -16.89 -17.70
N PRO A 85 3.71 -16.32 -17.71
CA PRO A 85 3.86 -14.91 -17.41
C PRO A 85 3.42 -13.99 -18.54
N GLU A 86 2.46 -13.12 -18.25
CA GLU A 86 2.19 -11.93 -19.06
C GLU A 86 3.14 -10.79 -18.64
N GLY A 87 4.23 -10.61 -19.38
CA GLY A 87 5.06 -9.38 -19.39
C GLY A 87 5.34 -8.71 -18.03
N MET A 88 5.40 -7.37 -18.04
CA MET A 88 5.57 -6.53 -16.85
C MET A 88 4.23 -6.35 -16.13
N LYS A 89 4.18 -6.52 -14.81
CA LYS A 89 2.94 -6.49 -14.02
C LYS A 89 2.97 -5.46 -12.91
N LEU A 90 1.79 -4.96 -12.55
CA LEU A 90 1.59 -4.31 -11.25
C LEU A 90 1.56 -5.39 -10.16
N ALA A 91 2.51 -5.32 -9.24
CA ALA A 91 2.55 -6.13 -8.05
C ALA A 91 1.38 -5.75 -7.14
N LEU A 92 0.54 -6.74 -6.84
CA LEU A 92 -0.42 -6.66 -5.75
C LEU A 92 0.27 -7.30 -4.55
N LEU A 93 0.96 -6.46 -3.77
CA LEU A 93 1.59 -6.82 -2.50
C LEU A 93 0.56 -7.19 -1.45
#